data_AF-A0A126PDB3-F1
#
_entry.id   AF-A0A126PDB3-F1
#
_cell.length_a   1.000
_cell.length_b   1.000
_cell.length_c   1.000
_cell.angle_alpha   90.00
_cell.angle_beta   90.00
_cell.angle_gamma   90.00
#
_symmetry.space_group_name_H-M   'P 1'
#
loop_
_entity.id
_entity.type
_entity.pdbx_description
1 polymer ?
#
loop_
_entity_poly.entity_id
_entity_poly.type
_entity_poly.pdbx_seq_one_letter_code
_entity_poly.pdbx_strand_id
1 'polypeptide(L)'
;METIEAGRETFALFDKAFYANQLFLLGESHGVQRPQDVDFALLKHLNARAGVRTYVAEVDCAKAYYLNEYLRTGQDSTLRLVFRGWVADRSQWANQEFYQKIQRIRALNQTLPAARRIRFVGLDQLQDLPLAADYITALLRTAPLAPGLRSRVDSVVAVLRQPGGPGLPGVTQRAALALASGHLGSEYDDLRLALANAAYDLRAGRREDNIFANFQALVHTKRLAHEKMYGMWGLGHVLQSPLQNGFSDLAARIGQSTLPVHDKVVSVLCVFSECQMLYPTDGLPGPWQAAGQPYTVTDKFNHDGPLVTITGLADLKQRTAPGSTTLVRLDAPGAAATRQPIQLRYAPGMPPEQQMQFRPELPATAYVQYLVLIRGSGPVTPLGAPAAAVSSRR
;
A
#
# COMPACT_ATOMS: atom_id res chain seq x y z
N MET A 1 10.57 1.45 23.45
CA MET A 1 10.45 0.37 22.46
C MET A 1 9.55 -0.70 23.05
N GLU A 2 8.85 -1.44 22.22
CA GLU A 2 8.01 -2.57 22.64
C GLU A 2 8.12 -3.69 21.62
N THR A 3 8.10 -4.95 22.08
CA THR A 3 8.01 -6.11 21.19
C THR A 3 6.56 -6.36 20.84
N ILE A 4 6.28 -6.47 19.54
CA ILE A 4 4.97 -6.86 19.01
C ILE A 4 4.90 -8.39 19.07
N GLU A 5 4.10 -8.90 19.99
CA GLU A 5 3.86 -10.34 20.15
C GLU A 5 2.78 -10.82 19.18
N ALA A 6 3.02 -11.95 18.51
CA ALA A 6 2.03 -12.55 17.63
C ALA A 6 0.73 -12.87 18.42
N GLY A 7 -0.40 -12.41 17.92
CA GLY A 7 -1.70 -12.60 18.58
C GLY A 7 -2.02 -11.59 19.70
N ARG A 8 -1.09 -10.68 20.04
CA ARG A 8 -1.33 -9.60 20.99
C ARG A 8 -1.46 -8.26 20.25
N GLU A 9 -2.64 -7.68 20.32
CA GLU A 9 -3.01 -6.48 19.53
C GLU A 9 -3.02 -5.21 20.38
N THR A 10 -2.12 -5.15 21.37
CA THR A 10 -1.94 -4.00 22.24
C THR A 10 -0.60 -3.33 21.92
N PHE A 11 -0.66 -2.04 21.58
CA PHE A 11 0.50 -1.21 21.31
C PHE A 11 0.57 -0.13 22.40
N ALA A 12 1.40 -0.37 23.43
CA ALA A 12 1.51 0.50 24.58
C ALA A 12 2.38 1.73 24.32
N LEU A 13 3.23 1.68 23.29
CA LEU A 13 4.13 2.78 22.91
C LEU A 13 3.40 3.92 22.20
N PHE A 14 2.20 3.68 21.65
CA PHE A 14 1.36 4.70 21.05
C PHE A 14 0.67 5.54 22.12
N ASP A 15 0.90 6.85 22.07
CA ASP A 15 0.38 7.81 23.04
C ASP A 15 -0.77 8.65 22.47
N LYS A 16 -1.23 9.64 23.25
CA LYS A 16 -2.30 10.56 22.83
C LYS A 16 -1.94 11.33 21.55
N ALA A 17 -0.67 11.69 21.35
CA ALA A 17 -0.23 12.42 20.17
C ALA A 17 -0.33 11.54 18.91
N PHE A 18 0.08 10.26 19.01
CA PHE A 18 -0.13 9.30 17.93
C PHE A 18 -1.61 9.24 17.52
N TYR A 19 -2.52 9.02 18.48
CA TYR A 19 -3.95 8.92 18.19
C TYR A 19 -4.63 10.24 17.83
N ALA A 20 -3.96 11.40 17.94
CA ALA A 20 -4.50 12.67 17.46
C ALA A 20 -4.51 12.74 15.93
N ASN A 21 -3.65 11.97 15.25
CA ASN A 21 -3.54 11.92 13.80
C ASN A 21 -4.80 11.35 13.11
N GLN A 22 -4.97 11.68 11.83
CA GLN A 22 -6.08 11.21 11.00
C GLN A 22 -5.64 10.16 9.99
N LEU A 23 -4.39 10.22 9.52
CA LEU A 23 -3.84 9.24 8.60
C LEU A 23 -2.67 8.49 9.25
N PHE A 24 -2.79 7.17 9.33
CA PHE A 24 -1.81 6.26 9.87
C PHE A 24 -1.22 5.44 8.73
N LEU A 25 0.09 5.48 8.52
CA LEU A 25 0.74 4.78 7.41
C LEU A 25 1.77 3.78 7.92
N LEU A 26 1.74 2.56 7.38
CA LEU A 26 2.76 1.54 7.57
C LEU A 26 3.56 1.36 6.27
N GLY A 27 4.84 1.69 6.28
CA GLY A 27 5.75 1.48 5.15
C GLY A 27 6.44 0.13 5.25
N GLU A 28 6.55 -0.58 4.13
CA GLU A 28 7.18 -1.89 4.06
C GLU A 28 7.98 -2.11 2.76
N SER A 29 8.82 -3.14 2.74
CA SER A 29 9.49 -3.62 1.52
C SER A 29 8.92 -4.96 1.16
N HIS A 30 8.29 -5.05 -0.03
CA HIS A 30 7.54 -6.22 -0.44
C HIS A 30 8.36 -7.50 -0.36
N GLY A 31 7.65 -8.62 -0.21
CA GLY A 31 8.26 -9.96 -0.27
C GLY A 31 8.64 -10.56 1.07
N VAL A 32 8.57 -9.79 2.17
CA VAL A 32 8.79 -10.29 3.54
C VAL A 32 7.45 -10.62 4.19
N GLN A 33 7.38 -11.74 4.92
CA GLN A 33 6.13 -12.27 5.47
C GLN A 33 5.53 -11.39 6.58
N ARG A 34 6.33 -11.06 7.61
CA ARG A 34 5.84 -10.48 8.87
C ARG A 34 5.23 -9.07 8.80
N PRO A 35 5.58 -8.19 7.83
CA PRO A 35 4.82 -6.97 7.58
C PRO A 35 3.31 -7.19 7.43
N GLN A 36 2.87 -8.30 6.81
CA GLN A 36 1.43 -8.60 6.64
C GLN A 36 0.73 -8.85 7.99
N ASP A 37 1.44 -9.45 8.95
CA ASP A 37 0.93 -9.66 10.31
C ASP A 37 0.89 -8.36 11.11
N VAL A 38 1.93 -7.54 10.99
CA VAL A 38 2.00 -6.20 11.62
C VAL A 38 0.86 -5.32 11.11
N ASP A 39 0.61 -5.33 9.80
CA ASP A 39 -0.49 -4.59 9.16
C ASP A 39 -1.85 -5.00 9.71
N PHE A 40 -2.13 -6.30 9.79
CA PHE A 40 -3.38 -6.78 10.37
C PHE A 40 -3.52 -6.40 11.85
N ALA A 41 -2.46 -6.56 12.64
CA ALA A 41 -2.47 -6.23 14.06
C ALA A 41 -2.70 -4.73 14.30
N LEU A 42 -2.03 -3.86 13.54
CA LEU A 42 -2.22 -2.41 13.59
C LEU A 42 -3.63 -2.01 13.16
N LEU A 43 -4.13 -2.55 12.05
CA LEU A 43 -5.49 -2.27 11.60
C LEU A 43 -6.54 -2.66 12.64
N LYS A 44 -6.43 -3.87 13.22
CA LYS A 44 -7.37 -4.34 14.24
C LYS A 44 -7.28 -3.48 15.51
N HIS A 45 -6.07 -3.14 15.94
CA HIS A 45 -5.84 -2.24 17.07
C HIS A 45 -6.42 -0.84 16.83
N LEU A 46 -6.11 -0.21 15.70
CA LEU A 46 -6.57 1.12 15.32
C LEU A 46 -8.08 1.16 15.09
N ASN A 47 -8.66 0.08 14.57
CA ASN A 47 -10.11 -0.08 14.59
C ASN A 47 -10.57 0.00 16.04
N ALA A 48 -10.22 -0.96 16.89
CA ALA A 48 -10.70 -1.04 18.28
C ALA A 48 -10.52 0.29 19.05
N ARG A 49 -9.31 0.86 19.02
CA ARG A 49 -8.89 1.99 19.86
C ARG A 49 -9.32 3.36 19.35
N ALA A 50 -9.27 3.57 18.03
CA ALA A 50 -9.41 4.89 17.41
C ALA A 50 -10.56 4.97 16.39
N GLY A 51 -11.23 3.85 16.10
CA GLY A 51 -12.33 3.79 15.15
C GLY A 51 -11.94 3.89 13.69
N VAL A 52 -10.70 3.54 13.38
CA VAL A 52 -10.26 3.39 11.99
C VAL A 52 -11.11 2.31 11.31
N ARG A 53 -11.78 2.70 10.24
CA ARG A 53 -12.61 1.81 9.41
C ARG A 53 -12.36 1.99 7.91
N THR A 54 -11.44 2.89 7.55
CA THR A 54 -11.09 3.18 6.16
C THR A 54 -9.65 2.76 5.94
N TYR A 55 -9.48 1.70 5.17
CA TYR A 55 -8.18 1.21 4.74
C TYR A 55 -7.82 1.89 3.41
N VAL A 56 -6.86 2.81 3.41
CA VAL A 56 -6.34 3.46 2.20
C VAL A 56 -5.23 2.59 1.61
N ALA A 57 -5.55 1.84 0.56
CA ALA A 57 -4.69 0.79 0.02
C ALA A 57 -3.93 1.24 -1.23
N GLU A 58 -2.72 0.68 -1.39
CA GLU A 58 -1.92 0.71 -2.62
C GLU A 58 -2.50 -0.21 -3.71
N VAL A 59 -3.77 0.03 -4.03
CA VAL A 59 -4.53 -0.65 -5.08
C VAL A 59 -5.37 0.38 -5.81
N ASP A 60 -5.77 0.05 -7.03
CA ASP A 60 -6.67 0.91 -7.79
C ASP A 60 -8.12 0.86 -7.27
N CYS A 61 -8.96 1.80 -7.76
CA CYS A 61 -10.36 1.88 -7.37
C CYS A 61 -11.17 0.60 -7.68
N ALA A 62 -10.83 -0.13 -8.75
CA ALA A 62 -11.54 -1.35 -9.14
C ALA A 62 -11.20 -2.51 -8.20
N LYS A 63 -9.91 -2.71 -7.87
CA LYS A 63 -9.46 -3.68 -6.86
C LYS A 63 -10.07 -3.38 -5.51
N ALA A 64 -10.10 -2.12 -5.08
CA ALA A 64 -10.75 -1.73 -3.83
C ALA A 64 -12.25 -2.07 -3.81
N TYR A 65 -12.97 -1.83 -4.92
CA TYR A 65 -14.37 -2.25 -5.06
C TYR A 65 -14.53 -3.77 -4.86
N TYR A 66 -13.75 -4.59 -5.57
CA TYR A 66 -13.87 -6.04 -5.48
C TYR A 66 -13.36 -6.61 -4.14
N LEU A 67 -12.38 -5.98 -3.50
CA LEU A 67 -12.02 -6.29 -2.11
C LEU A 67 -13.22 -6.07 -1.18
N ASN A 68 -13.92 -4.95 -1.30
CA ASN A 68 -15.12 -4.66 -0.50
C ASN A 68 -16.26 -5.65 -0.81
N GLU A 69 -16.47 -6.02 -2.07
CA GLU A 69 -17.44 -7.05 -2.44
C GLU A 69 -17.08 -8.43 -1.84
N TYR A 70 -15.80 -8.78 -1.79
CA TYR A 70 -15.36 -9.97 -1.06
C TYR A 70 -15.64 -9.84 0.45
N LEU A 71 -15.34 -8.70 1.08
CA LEU A 71 -15.64 -8.50 2.50
C LEU A 71 -17.15 -8.65 2.79
N ARG A 72 -18.00 -8.23 1.85
CA ARG A 72 -19.46 -8.34 1.95
C ARG A 72 -19.97 -9.76 1.74
N THR A 73 -19.47 -10.45 0.73
CA THR A 73 -20.05 -11.73 0.25
C THR A 73 -19.30 -12.97 0.76
N GLY A 74 -17.98 -12.87 0.93
CA GLY A 74 -17.10 -14.01 1.17
C GLY A 74 -16.87 -14.91 -0.03
N GLN A 75 -17.20 -14.47 -1.25
CA GLN A 75 -16.96 -15.27 -2.45
C GLN A 75 -15.49 -15.26 -2.85
N ASP A 76 -14.78 -16.36 -2.65
CA ASP A 76 -13.35 -16.48 -2.98
C ASP A 76 -13.04 -16.23 -4.47
N SER A 77 -13.99 -16.44 -5.39
CA SER A 77 -13.85 -16.08 -6.80
C SER A 77 -13.62 -14.57 -6.99
N THR A 78 -14.28 -13.74 -6.17
CA THR A 78 -14.10 -12.28 -6.17
C THR A 78 -12.71 -11.90 -5.67
N LEU A 79 -12.22 -12.56 -4.62
CA LEU A 79 -10.87 -12.30 -4.13
C LEU A 79 -9.79 -12.78 -5.12
N ARG A 80 -9.98 -13.94 -5.75
CA ARG A 80 -9.10 -14.42 -6.82
C ARG A 80 -9.04 -13.44 -8.00
N LEU A 81 -10.17 -12.82 -8.35
CA LEU A 81 -10.25 -11.80 -9.39
C LEU A 81 -9.36 -10.59 -9.08
N VAL A 82 -9.30 -10.13 -7.83
CA VAL A 82 -8.43 -9.01 -7.40
C VAL A 82 -6.95 -9.34 -7.62
N PHE A 83 -6.52 -10.56 -7.28
CA PHE A 83 -5.12 -10.97 -7.30
C PHE A 83 -4.61 -11.41 -8.69
N ARG A 84 -5.50 -11.66 -9.67
CA ARG A 84 -5.11 -12.27 -10.95
C ARG A 84 -4.02 -11.48 -11.69
N GLY A 85 -4.10 -10.15 -11.69
CA GLY A 85 -3.16 -9.29 -12.40
C GLY A 85 -1.76 -9.43 -11.81
N TRP A 86 -1.66 -9.34 -10.49
CA TRP A 86 -0.39 -9.54 -9.79
C TRP A 86 0.19 -10.94 -9.97
N VAL A 87 -0.66 -11.98 -10.06
CA VAL A 87 -0.19 -13.35 -10.36
C VAL A 87 0.40 -13.42 -11.77
N ALA A 88 -0.27 -12.82 -12.77
CA ALA A 88 0.20 -12.77 -14.15
C ALA A 88 1.52 -11.99 -14.27
N ASP A 89 1.63 -10.87 -13.56
CA ASP A 89 2.80 -9.98 -13.56
C ASP A 89 3.93 -10.46 -12.65
N ARG A 90 3.74 -11.59 -11.95
CA ARG A 90 4.66 -12.11 -10.91
C ARG A 90 5.04 -11.06 -9.86
N SER A 91 4.08 -10.19 -9.53
CA SER A 91 4.27 -9.16 -8.52
C SER A 91 4.38 -9.79 -7.13
N GLN A 92 5.22 -9.20 -6.28
CA GLN A 92 5.38 -9.63 -4.89
C GLN A 92 4.07 -9.50 -4.08
N TRP A 93 3.11 -8.68 -4.54
CA TRP A 93 1.77 -8.60 -3.96
C TRP A 93 0.93 -9.86 -4.19
N ALA A 94 1.25 -10.69 -5.18
CA ALA A 94 0.60 -11.98 -5.41
C ALA A 94 1.12 -13.05 -4.45
N ASN A 95 0.79 -12.91 -3.17
CA ASN A 95 1.22 -13.84 -2.13
C ASN A 95 0.08 -14.33 -1.22
N GLN A 96 0.30 -15.47 -0.58
CA GLN A 96 -0.67 -16.15 0.27
C GLN A 96 -0.96 -15.35 1.55
N GLU A 97 0.02 -14.66 2.11
CA GLU A 97 -0.11 -13.91 3.36
C GLU A 97 -1.02 -12.70 3.18
N PHE A 98 -0.89 -11.98 2.05
CA PHE A 98 -1.79 -10.89 1.72
C PHE A 98 -3.20 -11.43 1.44
N TYR A 99 -3.33 -12.53 0.69
CA TYR A 99 -4.62 -13.18 0.45
C TYR A 99 -5.32 -13.53 1.78
N GLN A 100 -4.62 -14.22 2.68
CA GLN A 100 -5.10 -14.61 4.01
C GLN A 100 -5.39 -13.41 4.90
N LYS A 101 -4.60 -12.33 4.82
CA LYS A 101 -4.87 -11.07 5.53
C LYS A 101 -6.24 -10.50 5.14
N ILE A 102 -6.60 -10.52 3.85
CA ILE A 102 -7.94 -10.09 3.41
C ILE A 102 -9.03 -10.99 4.01
N GLN A 103 -8.81 -12.31 4.07
CA GLN A 103 -9.74 -13.24 4.72
C GLN A 103 -9.88 -12.95 6.23
N ARG A 104 -8.77 -12.64 6.92
CA ARG A 104 -8.75 -12.24 8.34
C ARG A 104 -9.49 -10.92 8.58
N ILE A 105 -9.35 -9.94 7.68
CA ILE A 105 -10.10 -8.67 7.74
C ILE A 105 -11.60 -8.92 7.59
N ARG A 106 -12.00 -9.82 6.67
CA ARG A 106 -13.39 -10.24 6.55
C ARG A 106 -13.91 -10.89 7.84
N ALA A 107 -13.15 -11.83 8.40
CA ALA A 107 -13.51 -12.48 9.66
C ALA A 107 -13.70 -11.45 10.79
N LEU A 108 -12.79 -10.47 10.88
CA LEU A 108 -12.93 -9.36 11.81
C LEU A 108 -14.23 -8.55 11.55
N ASN A 109 -14.51 -8.18 10.30
CA ASN A 109 -15.73 -7.45 9.94
C ASN A 109 -17.04 -8.16 10.33
N GLN A 110 -17.05 -9.50 10.34
CA GLN A 110 -18.21 -10.28 10.76
C GLN A 110 -18.47 -10.16 12.26
N THR A 111 -17.44 -9.86 13.06
CA THR A 111 -17.56 -9.62 14.51
C THR A 111 -17.87 -8.16 14.85
N LEU A 112 -17.66 -7.23 13.92
CA LEU A 112 -17.81 -5.79 14.15
C LEU A 112 -19.25 -5.31 13.86
N PRO A 113 -19.77 -4.34 14.62
CA PRO A 113 -21.01 -3.65 14.27
C PRO A 113 -20.83 -2.90 12.93
N ALA A 114 -21.92 -2.69 12.19
CA ALA A 114 -21.87 -2.14 10.83
C ALA A 114 -21.07 -0.83 10.71
N ALA A 115 -21.24 0.09 11.68
CA ALA A 115 -20.53 1.37 11.72
C ALA A 115 -19.00 1.26 11.92
N ARG A 116 -18.51 0.08 12.32
CA ARG A 116 -17.10 -0.19 12.60
C ARG A 116 -16.44 -1.10 11.57
N ARG A 117 -17.20 -1.65 10.63
CA ARG A 117 -16.65 -2.53 9.59
C ARG A 117 -15.66 -1.78 8.73
N ILE A 118 -14.52 -2.42 8.51
CA ILE A 118 -13.43 -1.94 7.67
C ILE A 118 -13.85 -2.01 6.21
N ARG A 119 -13.52 -0.97 5.45
CA ARG A 119 -13.65 -0.93 3.99
C ARG A 119 -12.36 -0.44 3.36
N PHE A 120 -12.08 -0.91 2.15
CA PHE A 120 -10.96 -0.49 1.33
C PHE A 120 -11.30 0.72 0.47
N VAL A 121 -10.34 1.62 0.33
CA VAL A 121 -10.32 2.72 -0.62
C VAL A 121 -9.00 2.62 -1.38
N GLY A 122 -9.06 2.47 -2.70
CA GLY A 122 -7.88 2.35 -3.54
C GLY A 122 -7.44 3.72 -4.06
N LEU A 123 -6.16 4.07 -3.86
CA LEU A 123 -5.62 5.34 -4.33
C LEU A 123 -4.74 5.18 -5.57
N ASP A 124 -4.32 3.98 -5.95
CA ASP A 124 -3.40 3.79 -7.07
C ASP A 124 -4.10 4.03 -8.44
N GLN A 125 -3.28 4.28 -9.46
CA GLN A 125 -3.73 4.29 -10.84
C GLN A 125 -4.17 2.87 -11.28
N LEU A 126 -4.96 2.75 -12.35
CA LEU A 126 -5.46 1.44 -12.81
C LEU A 126 -4.32 0.43 -13.04
N GLN A 127 -4.45 -0.75 -12.43
CA GLN A 127 -3.47 -1.84 -12.49
C GLN A 127 -3.98 -3.01 -13.34
N ASP A 128 -5.30 -3.21 -13.45
CA ASP A 128 -5.94 -4.27 -14.26
C ASP A 128 -7.09 -3.67 -15.08
N LEU A 129 -6.83 -3.36 -16.36
CA LEU A 129 -7.81 -2.68 -17.22
C LEU A 129 -9.10 -3.49 -17.42
N PRO A 130 -9.06 -4.81 -17.69
CA PRO A 130 -10.28 -5.60 -17.74
C PRO A 130 -11.09 -5.57 -16.44
N LEU A 131 -10.43 -5.56 -15.27
CA LEU A 131 -11.12 -5.45 -13.98
C LEU A 131 -11.79 -4.08 -13.80
N ALA A 132 -11.12 -3.01 -14.25
CA ALA A 132 -11.70 -1.68 -14.29
C ALA A 132 -12.93 -1.60 -15.21
N ALA A 133 -12.91 -2.31 -16.34
CA ALA A 133 -14.07 -2.43 -17.22
C ALA A 133 -15.27 -3.09 -16.51
N ASP A 134 -15.01 -4.17 -15.76
CA ASP A 134 -16.04 -4.87 -14.98
C ASP A 134 -16.58 -3.98 -13.86
N TYR A 135 -15.71 -3.23 -13.17
CA TYR A 135 -16.10 -2.27 -12.14
C TYR A 135 -17.00 -1.16 -12.69
N ILE A 136 -16.62 -0.51 -13.79
CA ILE A 136 -17.46 0.52 -14.44
C ILE A 136 -18.81 -0.09 -14.85
N THR A 137 -18.81 -1.30 -15.41
CA THR A 137 -20.04 -2.02 -15.76
C THR A 137 -20.94 -2.24 -14.54
N ALA A 138 -20.37 -2.56 -13.38
CA ALA A 138 -21.11 -2.74 -12.13
C ALA A 138 -21.74 -1.42 -11.64
N LEU A 139 -21.00 -0.30 -11.68
CA LEU A 139 -21.52 1.02 -11.31
C LEU A 139 -22.73 1.41 -12.17
N LEU A 140 -22.71 1.11 -13.47
CA LEU A 140 -23.81 1.43 -14.38
C LEU A 140 -25.09 0.62 -14.14
N ARG A 141 -25.04 -0.48 -13.38
CA ARG A 141 -26.24 -1.22 -12.97
C ARG A 141 -27.01 -0.51 -11.87
N THR A 142 -26.30 0.19 -10.99
CA THR A 142 -26.89 0.91 -9.85
C THR A 142 -27.13 2.38 -10.13
N ALA A 143 -26.44 2.96 -11.12
CA ALA A 143 -26.55 4.35 -11.53
C ALA A 143 -26.66 4.45 -13.06
N PRO A 144 -27.87 4.28 -13.65
CA PRO A 144 -28.04 4.32 -15.10
C PRO A 144 -27.76 5.72 -15.67
N LEU A 145 -27.33 5.80 -16.92
CA LEU A 145 -26.99 7.05 -17.60
C LEU A 145 -27.93 7.31 -18.77
N ALA A 146 -28.11 8.59 -19.12
CA ALA A 146 -28.80 8.97 -20.35
C ALA A 146 -28.11 8.34 -21.59
N PRO A 147 -28.86 7.94 -22.64
CA PRO A 147 -28.33 7.12 -23.73
C PRO A 147 -27.04 7.63 -24.39
N GLY A 148 -26.94 8.93 -24.65
CA GLY A 148 -25.75 9.53 -25.27
C GLY A 148 -24.51 9.47 -24.39
N LEU A 149 -24.67 9.64 -23.07
CA LEU A 149 -23.58 9.51 -22.11
C LEU A 149 -23.24 8.04 -21.85
N ARG A 150 -24.26 7.17 -21.81
CA ARG A 150 -24.09 5.72 -21.70
C ARG A 150 -23.22 5.16 -22.82
N SER A 151 -23.51 5.52 -24.07
CA SER A 151 -22.71 5.09 -25.24
C SER A 151 -21.23 5.50 -25.15
N ARG A 152 -20.94 6.68 -24.60
CA ARG A 152 -19.56 7.15 -24.38
C ARG A 152 -18.85 6.31 -23.31
N VAL A 153 -19.52 6.00 -22.20
CA VAL A 153 -18.95 5.15 -21.15
C VAL A 153 -18.79 3.70 -21.63
N ASP A 154 -19.74 3.17 -22.41
CA ASP A 154 -19.62 1.84 -23.02
C ASP A 154 -18.41 1.75 -23.96
N SER A 155 -18.06 2.84 -24.65
CA SER A 155 -16.84 2.92 -25.46
C SER A 155 -15.57 2.82 -24.60
N VAL A 156 -15.55 3.44 -23.42
CA VAL A 156 -14.43 3.30 -22.46
C VAL A 156 -14.32 1.85 -21.99
N VAL A 157 -15.43 1.23 -21.61
CA VAL A 157 -15.48 -0.18 -21.19
C VAL A 157 -14.96 -1.10 -22.30
N ALA A 158 -15.34 -0.87 -23.55
CA ALA A 158 -14.87 -1.66 -24.68
C ALA A 158 -13.35 -1.56 -24.86
N VAL A 159 -12.76 -0.35 -24.74
CA VAL A 159 -11.31 -0.15 -24.85
C VAL A 159 -10.55 -0.75 -23.66
N LEU A 160 -11.07 -0.63 -22.44
CA LEU A 160 -10.45 -1.25 -21.24
C LEU A 160 -10.34 -2.77 -21.34
N ARG A 161 -11.22 -3.43 -22.10
CA ARG A 161 -11.16 -4.88 -22.35
C ARG A 161 -10.14 -5.28 -23.42
N GLN A 162 -9.63 -4.34 -24.20
CA GLN A 162 -8.64 -4.62 -25.22
C GLN A 162 -7.23 -4.68 -24.60
N PRO A 163 -6.36 -5.60 -25.05
CA PRO A 163 -4.98 -5.66 -24.61
C PRO A 163 -4.28 -4.29 -24.74
N GLY A 164 -3.74 -3.78 -23.64
CA GLY A 164 -3.01 -2.51 -23.61
C GLY A 164 -3.86 -1.23 -23.70
N GLY A 165 -5.20 -1.34 -23.84
CA GLY A 165 -6.12 -0.19 -23.84
C GLY A 165 -5.81 0.89 -24.88
N PRO A 166 -5.74 0.57 -26.19
CA PRO A 166 -5.32 1.51 -27.22
C PRO A 166 -6.24 2.74 -27.27
N GLY A 167 -5.65 3.94 -27.19
CA GLY A 167 -6.40 5.20 -27.25
C GLY A 167 -7.29 5.49 -26.03
N LEU A 168 -7.11 4.74 -24.92
CA LEU A 168 -7.92 4.86 -23.71
C LEU A 168 -7.98 6.31 -23.17
N PRO A 169 -6.88 7.08 -23.07
CA PRO A 169 -6.95 8.45 -22.56
C PRO A 169 -7.92 9.32 -23.36
N GLY A 170 -7.87 9.24 -24.69
CA GLY A 170 -8.72 10.05 -25.57
C GLY A 170 -10.20 9.68 -25.51
N VAL A 171 -10.52 8.38 -25.48
CA VAL A 171 -11.91 7.90 -25.34
C VAL A 171 -12.47 8.29 -23.97
N THR A 172 -11.66 8.15 -22.93
CA THR A 172 -12.06 8.45 -21.55
C THR A 172 -12.23 9.94 -21.32
N GLN A 173 -11.36 10.78 -21.86
CA GLN A 173 -11.50 12.24 -21.75
C GLN A 173 -12.82 12.73 -22.34
N ARG A 174 -13.26 12.17 -23.48
CA ARG A 174 -14.56 12.49 -24.08
C ARG A 174 -15.75 12.05 -23.22
N ALA A 175 -15.63 10.92 -22.52
CA ALA A 175 -16.65 10.45 -21.60
C ALA A 175 -16.69 11.30 -20.32
N ALA A 176 -15.53 11.63 -19.75
CA ALA A 176 -15.40 12.45 -18.55
C ALA A 176 -15.93 13.89 -18.76
N LEU A 177 -15.63 14.52 -19.91
CA LEU A 177 -16.18 15.83 -20.25
C LEU A 177 -17.71 15.82 -20.35
N ALA A 178 -18.27 14.79 -20.99
CA ALA A 178 -19.72 14.63 -21.08
C ALA A 178 -20.34 14.40 -19.68
N LEU A 179 -19.69 13.61 -18.83
CA LEU A 179 -20.12 13.35 -17.45
C LEU A 179 -20.12 14.65 -16.60
N ALA A 180 -19.09 15.49 -16.75
CA ALA A 180 -18.98 16.76 -16.03
C ALA A 180 -20.07 17.77 -16.43
N SER A 181 -20.48 17.79 -17.70
CA SER A 181 -21.55 18.67 -18.19
C SER A 181 -22.96 18.29 -17.69
N GLY A 182 -23.14 17.05 -17.24
CA GLY A 182 -24.46 16.48 -16.95
C GLY A 182 -25.11 16.85 -15.61
N HIS A 183 -24.48 17.71 -14.77
CA HIS A 183 -24.98 18.07 -13.43
C HIS A 183 -25.45 16.86 -12.58
N LEU A 184 -24.69 15.76 -12.62
CA LEU A 184 -25.08 14.52 -11.94
C LEU A 184 -24.81 14.56 -10.42
N GLY A 185 -25.58 13.83 -9.63
CA GLY A 185 -25.42 13.76 -8.18
C GLY A 185 -24.18 12.99 -7.71
N SER A 186 -24.01 12.87 -6.39
CA SER A 186 -22.88 12.19 -5.74
C SER A 186 -22.85 10.67 -5.97
N GLU A 187 -23.97 10.07 -6.37
CA GLU A 187 -24.08 8.66 -6.73
C GLU A 187 -23.18 8.27 -7.93
N TYR A 188 -22.69 9.25 -8.70
CA TYR A 188 -21.75 9.05 -9.80
C TYR A 188 -20.29 9.36 -9.44
N ASP A 189 -19.96 9.67 -8.19
CA ASP A 189 -18.58 10.03 -7.78
C ASP A 189 -17.59 8.90 -8.05
N ASP A 190 -18.01 7.66 -7.81
CA ASP A 190 -17.19 6.47 -8.08
C ASP A 190 -16.97 6.26 -9.59
N LEU A 191 -17.96 6.59 -10.42
CA LEU A 191 -17.81 6.57 -11.88
C LEU A 191 -16.87 7.69 -12.34
N ARG A 192 -16.99 8.90 -11.78
CA ARG A 192 -16.09 10.02 -12.08
C ARG A 192 -14.64 9.66 -11.76
N LEU A 193 -14.40 9.07 -10.59
CA LEU A 193 -13.07 8.64 -10.19
C LEU A 193 -12.53 7.55 -11.12
N ALA A 194 -13.34 6.55 -11.47
CA ALA A 194 -12.94 5.48 -12.38
C ALA A 194 -12.56 6.01 -13.77
N LEU A 195 -13.35 6.96 -14.32
CA LEU A 195 -13.03 7.61 -15.58
C LEU A 195 -11.81 8.54 -15.48
N ALA A 196 -11.62 9.27 -14.37
CA ALA A 196 -10.41 10.05 -14.18
C ALA A 196 -9.16 9.15 -14.22
N ASN A 197 -9.23 7.99 -13.56
CA ASN A 197 -8.14 7.01 -13.54
C ASN A 197 -7.87 6.37 -14.91
N ALA A 198 -8.93 6.07 -15.68
CA ALA A 198 -8.77 5.58 -17.05
C ALA A 198 -8.23 6.66 -18.02
N ALA A 199 -8.30 7.94 -17.66
CA ALA A 199 -7.74 9.03 -18.45
C ALA A 199 -6.23 9.27 -18.20
N TYR A 200 -5.66 8.69 -17.14
CA TYR A 200 -4.24 8.85 -16.85
C TYR A 200 -3.37 8.22 -17.93
N ASP A 201 -2.27 8.91 -18.27
CA ASP A 201 -1.20 8.30 -19.05
C ASP A 201 -0.32 7.47 -18.11
N LEU A 202 -0.62 6.17 -18.04
CA LEU A 202 0.08 5.22 -17.17
C LEU A 202 1.57 5.05 -17.54
N ARG A 203 2.00 5.52 -18.71
CA ARG A 203 3.39 5.41 -19.19
C ARG A 203 4.22 6.67 -18.96
N ALA A 204 3.59 7.78 -18.57
CA ALA A 204 4.25 9.07 -18.38
C ALA A 204 5.11 9.15 -17.10
N GLY A 205 5.21 8.07 -16.30
CA GLY A 205 5.98 8.08 -15.05
C GLY A 205 5.37 8.96 -13.94
N ARG A 206 4.06 9.22 -13.99
CA ARG A 206 3.35 10.14 -13.08
C ARG A 206 2.54 9.45 -11.97
N ARG A 207 2.94 8.23 -11.58
CA ARG A 207 2.19 7.41 -10.63
C ARG A 207 1.89 8.15 -9.31
N GLU A 208 2.88 8.82 -8.72
CA GLU A 208 2.66 9.57 -7.46
C GLU A 208 1.72 10.77 -7.63
N ASP A 209 1.73 11.45 -8.78
CA ASP A 209 0.75 12.51 -9.06
C ASP A 209 -0.67 11.93 -9.10
N ASN A 210 -0.84 10.77 -9.75
CA ASN A 210 -2.12 10.08 -9.88
C ASN A 210 -2.64 9.59 -8.52
N ILE A 211 -1.76 8.99 -7.70
CA ILE A 211 -2.07 8.56 -6.33
C ILE A 211 -2.56 9.74 -5.49
N PHE A 212 -1.83 10.85 -5.53
CA PHE A 212 -2.20 12.04 -4.77
C PHE A 212 -3.51 12.67 -5.27
N ALA A 213 -3.71 12.77 -6.58
CA ALA A 213 -4.96 13.28 -7.17
C ALA A 213 -6.17 12.41 -6.77
N ASN A 214 -6.01 11.09 -6.77
CA ASN A 214 -7.03 10.16 -6.29
C ASN A 214 -7.34 10.37 -4.81
N PHE A 215 -6.31 10.54 -3.97
CA PHE A 215 -6.50 10.84 -2.55
C PHE A 215 -7.26 12.16 -2.35
N GLN A 216 -6.90 13.24 -3.05
CA GLN A 216 -7.62 14.52 -3.01
C GLN A 216 -9.10 14.33 -3.37
N ALA A 217 -9.39 13.66 -4.49
CA ALA A 217 -10.77 13.41 -4.92
C ALA A 217 -11.57 12.62 -3.87
N LEU A 218 -10.96 11.61 -3.25
CA LEU A 218 -11.60 10.76 -2.25
C LEU A 218 -11.80 11.46 -0.91
N VAL A 219 -10.88 12.34 -0.48
CA VAL A 219 -11.05 13.17 0.72
C VAL A 219 -12.34 14.00 0.64
N HIS A 220 -12.66 14.54 -0.53
CA HIS A 220 -13.89 15.29 -0.77
C HIS A 220 -15.12 14.37 -0.90
N THR A 221 -15.09 13.45 -1.86
CA THR A 221 -16.27 12.63 -2.24
C THR A 221 -16.68 11.63 -1.17
N LYS A 222 -15.73 11.07 -0.41
CA LYS A 222 -15.99 10.13 0.68
C LYS A 222 -15.91 10.77 2.07
N ARG A 223 -15.76 12.10 2.15
CA ARG A 223 -15.66 12.87 3.41
C ARG A 223 -14.56 12.35 4.35
N LEU A 224 -13.44 11.90 3.80
CA LEU A 224 -12.38 11.23 4.58
C LEU A 224 -11.71 12.16 5.60
N ALA A 225 -11.80 13.48 5.42
CA ALA A 225 -11.33 14.47 6.40
C ALA A 225 -11.99 14.34 7.79
N HIS A 226 -13.15 13.65 7.88
CA HIS A 226 -13.86 13.40 9.13
C HIS A 226 -13.65 11.98 9.67
N GLU A 227 -12.75 11.21 9.06
CA GLU A 227 -12.45 9.83 9.44
C GLU A 227 -10.98 9.66 9.79
N LYS A 228 -10.69 8.61 10.57
CA LYS A 228 -9.33 8.10 10.70
C LYS A 228 -9.11 6.99 9.68
N MET A 229 -7.99 7.06 8.99
CA MET A 229 -7.60 6.20 7.87
C MET A 229 -6.30 5.48 8.20
N TYR A 230 -6.16 4.25 7.72
CA TYR A 230 -4.93 3.48 7.86
C TYR A 230 -4.58 2.79 6.55
N GLY A 231 -3.30 2.57 6.26
CA GLY A 231 -2.89 1.76 5.13
C GLY A 231 -1.45 1.27 5.23
N MET A 232 -1.19 0.09 4.69
CA MET A 232 0.15 -0.39 4.42
C MET A 232 0.52 -0.12 2.96
N TRP A 233 1.74 0.40 2.76
CA TRP A 233 2.26 0.86 1.48
C TRP A 233 3.73 0.46 1.33
N GLY A 234 4.22 0.43 0.09
CA GLY A 234 5.66 0.47 -0.19
C GLY A 234 6.34 1.62 0.55
N LEU A 235 7.56 1.38 1.05
CA LEU A 235 8.24 2.25 2.01
C LEU A 235 8.35 3.73 1.61
N GLY A 236 8.49 4.04 0.31
CA GLY A 236 8.59 5.43 -0.16
C GLY A 236 7.33 6.24 0.13
N HIS A 237 6.16 5.63 -0.07
CA HIS A 237 4.85 6.28 0.06
C HIS A 237 4.54 6.82 1.46
N VAL A 238 5.26 6.36 2.50
CA VAL A 238 5.04 6.79 3.88
C VAL A 238 6.01 7.86 4.36
N LEU A 239 6.97 8.27 3.54
CA LEU A 239 7.95 9.31 3.88
C LEU A 239 7.31 10.69 3.81
N GLN A 240 7.30 11.41 4.93
CA GLN A 240 6.58 12.69 5.07
C GLN A 240 7.36 13.91 4.58
N SER A 241 8.62 13.74 4.16
CA SER A 241 9.47 14.79 3.60
C SER A 241 10.04 14.38 2.24
N PRO A 242 10.36 15.34 1.36
CA PRO A 242 11.00 15.03 0.09
C PRO A 242 12.36 14.36 0.28
N LEU A 243 12.73 13.53 -0.69
CA LEU A 243 14.09 13.02 -0.84
C LEU A 243 15.03 14.15 -1.31
N GLN A 244 16.33 13.85 -1.33
CA GLN A 244 17.39 14.79 -1.71
C GLN A 244 17.22 15.31 -3.15
N ASN A 245 16.73 14.46 -4.06
CA ASN A 245 16.43 14.83 -5.45
C ASN A 245 15.14 15.67 -5.60
N GLY A 246 14.48 16.02 -4.50
CA GLY A 246 13.22 16.76 -4.50
C GLY A 246 11.97 15.91 -4.73
N PHE A 247 12.11 14.61 -4.98
CA PHE A 247 10.98 13.72 -5.17
C PHE A 247 10.15 13.62 -3.89
N SER A 248 8.83 13.75 -4.04
CA SER A 248 7.86 13.66 -2.95
C SER A 248 6.89 12.54 -3.26
N ASP A 249 6.88 11.53 -2.41
CA ASP A 249 5.90 10.46 -2.40
C ASP A 249 4.57 10.89 -1.74
N LEU A 250 3.57 10.01 -1.74
CA LEU A 250 2.23 10.25 -1.19
C LEU A 250 2.22 11.02 0.15
N ALA A 251 2.90 10.54 1.19
CA ALA A 251 2.84 11.19 2.51
C ALA A 251 3.45 12.61 2.50
N ALA A 252 4.58 12.82 1.81
CA ALA A 252 5.17 14.14 1.63
C ALA A 252 4.24 15.10 0.87
N ARG A 253 3.59 14.60 -0.19
CA ARG A 253 2.61 15.39 -0.96
C ARG A 253 1.39 15.77 -0.13
N ILE A 254 0.90 14.86 0.71
CA ILE A 254 -0.17 15.18 1.67
C ILE A 254 0.27 16.28 2.61
N GLY A 255 1.46 16.17 3.21
CA GLY A 255 2.01 17.18 4.13
C GLY A 255 2.22 18.56 3.51
N GLN A 256 2.51 18.62 2.21
CA GLN A 256 2.69 19.87 1.45
C GLN A 256 1.39 20.45 0.88
N SER A 257 0.28 19.73 1.02
CA SER A 257 -1.01 20.12 0.44
C SER A 257 -1.80 21.05 1.36
N THR A 258 -2.89 21.59 0.82
CA THR A 258 -3.90 22.33 1.59
C THR A 258 -5.03 21.45 2.14
N LEU A 259 -4.89 20.11 2.06
CA LEU A 259 -5.91 19.19 2.54
C LEU A 259 -6.05 19.28 4.08
N PRO A 260 -7.25 19.08 4.65
CA PRO A 260 -7.46 19.14 6.11
C PRO A 260 -6.67 18.11 6.95
N VAL A 261 -6.07 17.12 6.28
CA VAL A 261 -5.28 16.02 6.85
C VAL A 261 -3.77 16.26 6.76
N HIS A 262 -3.31 17.34 6.13
CA HIS A 262 -1.89 17.59 5.81
C HIS A 262 -0.97 17.53 7.04
N ASP A 263 -1.42 18.03 8.19
CA ASP A 263 -0.67 18.10 9.45
C ASP A 263 -1.03 16.96 10.43
N LYS A 264 -1.75 15.93 9.96
CA LYS A 264 -2.30 14.85 10.79
C LYS A 264 -1.93 13.47 10.26
N VAL A 265 -0.70 13.33 9.80
CA VAL A 265 -0.13 12.09 9.28
C VAL A 265 0.89 11.54 10.28
N VAL A 266 0.80 10.24 10.57
CA VAL A 266 1.83 9.52 11.31
C VAL A 266 2.31 8.31 10.53
N SER A 267 3.62 8.18 10.41
CA SER A 267 4.26 7.13 9.63
C SER A 267 5.06 6.17 10.51
N VAL A 268 4.83 4.89 10.27
CA VAL A 268 5.53 3.75 10.86
C VAL A 268 6.27 3.04 9.74
N LEU A 269 7.58 2.84 9.85
CA LEU A 269 8.39 2.22 8.78
C LEU A 269 8.99 0.89 9.22
N CYS A 270 8.82 -0.16 8.41
CA CYS A 270 9.48 -1.44 8.65
C CYS A 270 10.96 -1.36 8.27
N VAL A 271 11.81 -1.87 9.15
CA VAL A 271 13.25 -2.04 8.92
C VAL A 271 13.59 -3.52 9.13
N PHE A 272 14.37 -4.09 8.23
CA PHE A 272 14.59 -5.54 8.16
C PHE A 272 16.02 -5.90 8.53
N SER A 273 16.15 -6.98 9.30
CA SER A 273 17.43 -7.63 9.60
C SER A 273 17.20 -9.13 9.68
N GLU A 274 18.15 -9.95 9.24
CA GLU A 274 18.05 -11.41 9.33
C GLU A 274 16.78 -11.98 8.64
N CYS A 275 16.17 -11.24 7.71
CA CYS A 275 14.95 -11.64 7.02
C CYS A 275 15.26 -12.25 5.65
N GLN A 276 14.32 -13.06 5.17
CA GLN A 276 14.25 -13.53 3.81
C GLN A 276 13.09 -12.84 3.09
N MET A 277 13.27 -12.54 1.81
CA MET A 277 12.26 -11.95 0.96
C MET A 277 12.09 -12.75 -0.33
N LEU A 278 10.85 -12.87 -0.80
CA LEU A 278 10.54 -13.34 -2.14
C LEU A 278 10.72 -12.18 -3.12
N TYR A 279 11.50 -12.37 -4.17
CA TYR A 279 11.76 -11.34 -5.18
C TYR A 279 11.61 -11.93 -6.61
N PRO A 280 11.06 -11.20 -7.59
CA PRO A 280 11.02 -11.68 -8.98
C PRO A 280 12.43 -11.93 -9.51
N THR A 281 12.71 -13.13 -10.01
CA THR A 281 14.08 -13.54 -10.36
C THR A 281 14.73 -12.63 -11.40
N ASP A 282 13.96 -12.20 -12.40
CA ASP A 282 14.41 -11.31 -13.47
C ASP A 282 14.77 -9.90 -12.99
N GLY A 283 14.30 -9.49 -11.81
CA GLY A 283 14.66 -8.23 -11.18
C GLY A 283 15.97 -8.25 -10.39
N LEU A 284 16.64 -9.42 -10.26
CA LEU A 284 17.93 -9.54 -9.56
C LEU A 284 19.11 -9.60 -10.54
N PRO A 285 20.31 -9.15 -10.15
CA PRO A 285 21.54 -9.46 -10.88
C PRO A 285 21.73 -10.97 -11.05
N GLY A 286 22.26 -11.40 -12.20
CA GLY A 286 22.43 -12.81 -12.58
C GLY A 286 23.00 -13.72 -11.47
N PRO A 287 24.08 -13.34 -10.74
CA PRO A 287 24.63 -14.16 -9.66
C PRO A 287 23.69 -14.39 -8.46
N TRP A 288 22.61 -13.62 -8.34
CA TRP A 288 21.61 -13.76 -7.27
C TRP A 288 20.30 -14.35 -7.76
N GLN A 289 20.22 -14.78 -9.02
CA GLN A 289 19.03 -15.39 -9.59
C GLN A 289 18.98 -16.88 -9.25
N ALA A 290 17.81 -17.35 -8.81
CA ALA A 290 17.49 -18.78 -8.79
C ALA A 290 17.18 -19.25 -10.21
N ALA A 291 18.15 -19.90 -10.87
CA ALA A 291 18.05 -20.30 -12.26
C ALA A 291 16.77 -21.13 -12.54
N GLY A 292 16.03 -20.72 -13.57
CA GLY A 292 14.80 -21.40 -14.00
C GLY A 292 13.58 -21.18 -13.09
N GLN A 293 13.69 -20.38 -12.02
CA GLN A 293 12.59 -20.10 -11.11
C GLN A 293 12.00 -18.70 -11.37
N PRO A 294 10.66 -18.52 -11.30
CA PRO A 294 10.03 -17.21 -11.45
C PRO A 294 10.36 -16.25 -10.29
N TYR A 295 10.67 -16.80 -9.12
CA TYR A 295 11.04 -16.05 -7.93
C TYR A 295 12.34 -16.57 -7.33
N THR A 296 13.06 -15.67 -6.68
CA THR A 296 14.24 -15.97 -5.87
C THR A 296 13.98 -15.55 -4.43
N VAL A 297 14.29 -16.43 -3.48
CA VAL A 297 14.35 -16.07 -2.06
C VAL A 297 15.72 -15.48 -1.78
N THR A 298 15.75 -14.27 -1.23
CA THR A 298 16.98 -13.50 -1.01
C THR A 298 16.97 -12.79 0.34
N ASP A 299 18.15 -12.49 0.87
CA ASP A 299 18.38 -11.75 2.11
C ASP A 299 19.15 -10.44 1.87
N LYS A 300 19.44 -10.11 0.61
CA LYS A 300 20.43 -9.09 0.25
C LYS A 300 19.98 -7.66 0.59
N PHE A 301 18.67 -7.43 0.65
CA PHE A 301 18.05 -6.13 0.91
C PHE A 301 17.70 -5.89 2.39
N ASN A 302 18.14 -6.75 3.31
CA ASN A 302 18.11 -6.39 4.72
C ASN A 302 18.88 -5.07 4.94
N HIS A 303 18.46 -4.28 5.93
CA HIS A 303 19.07 -2.98 6.23
C HIS A 303 20.39 -3.10 7.03
N ASP A 304 20.86 -4.31 7.27
CA ASP A 304 22.22 -4.70 7.64
C ASP A 304 22.84 -5.66 6.61
N GLY A 305 22.24 -5.73 5.42
CA GLY A 305 22.62 -6.63 4.34
C GLY A 305 23.73 -6.06 3.45
N PRO A 306 24.19 -6.85 2.46
CA PRO A 306 25.26 -6.43 1.56
C PRO A 306 24.86 -5.31 0.61
N LEU A 307 23.57 -5.11 0.29
CA LEU A 307 23.12 -4.09 -0.66
C LEU A 307 22.88 -2.72 -0.03
N VAL A 308 22.33 -2.71 1.18
CA VAL A 308 21.93 -1.49 1.86
C VAL A 308 22.15 -1.65 3.35
N THR A 309 22.70 -0.61 3.96
CA THR A 309 22.90 -0.54 5.40
C THR A 309 22.32 0.76 5.93
N ILE A 310 21.62 0.71 7.07
CA ILE A 310 21.15 1.90 7.79
C ILE A 310 21.98 2.12 9.06
N THR A 311 22.50 3.33 9.24
CA THR A 311 23.24 3.71 10.44
C THR A 311 22.37 3.53 11.69
N GLY A 312 22.95 2.97 12.77
CA GLY A 312 22.28 2.74 14.06
C GLY A 312 21.53 1.42 14.20
N LEU A 313 21.44 0.61 13.12
CA LEU A 313 20.76 -0.70 13.21
C LEU A 313 21.45 -1.69 14.16
N ALA A 314 22.79 -1.69 14.20
CA ALA A 314 23.56 -2.53 15.10
C ALA A 314 23.19 -2.29 16.58
N ASP A 315 23.04 -1.02 16.98
CA ASP A 315 22.65 -0.64 18.34
C ASP A 315 21.20 -1.06 18.65
N LEU A 316 20.29 -0.94 17.68
CA LEU A 316 18.93 -1.45 17.81
C LEU A 316 18.90 -2.98 17.97
N LYS A 317 19.75 -3.71 17.25
CA LYS A 317 19.87 -5.17 17.37
C LYS A 317 20.39 -5.60 18.74
N GLN A 318 21.31 -4.86 19.35
CA GLN A 318 21.80 -5.15 20.70
C GLN A 318 20.70 -5.01 21.78
N ARG A 319 19.68 -4.20 21.51
CA ARG A 319 18.58 -3.91 22.44
C ARG A 319 17.30 -4.70 22.16
N THR A 320 17.33 -5.59 21.15
CA THR A 320 16.18 -6.39 20.73
C THR A 320 16.55 -7.86 20.67
N ALA A 321 15.57 -8.74 20.82
CA ALA A 321 15.80 -10.18 20.72
C ALA A 321 15.90 -10.62 19.23
N PRO A 322 16.75 -11.61 18.90
CA PRO A 322 16.69 -12.30 17.61
C PRO A 322 15.27 -12.82 17.32
N GLY A 323 14.85 -12.78 16.05
CA GLY A 323 13.51 -13.22 15.65
C GLY A 323 12.35 -12.30 16.07
N SER A 324 12.62 -11.24 16.83
CA SER A 324 11.58 -10.34 17.32
C SER A 324 11.04 -9.39 16.26
N THR A 325 9.85 -8.85 16.52
CA THR A 325 9.30 -7.69 15.83
C THR A 325 9.14 -6.59 16.85
N THR A 326 9.88 -5.49 16.71
CA THR A 326 9.98 -4.47 17.77
C THR A 326 9.60 -3.11 17.23
N LEU A 327 8.59 -2.49 17.84
CA LEU A 327 8.23 -1.10 17.59
C LEU A 327 9.16 -0.16 18.38
N VAL A 328 9.68 0.84 17.68
CA VAL A 328 10.58 1.87 18.19
C VAL A 328 9.98 3.24 17.88
N ARG A 329 9.90 4.09 18.92
CA ARG A 329 9.46 5.48 18.80
C ARG A 329 10.68 6.36 18.54
N LEU A 330 10.70 7.07 17.42
CA LEU A 330 11.83 7.90 16.99
C LEU A 330 11.74 9.34 17.50
N ASP A 331 10.53 9.83 17.73
CA ASP A 331 10.24 11.18 18.21
C ASP A 331 10.21 11.29 19.75
N ALA A 332 10.69 10.25 20.46
CA ALA A 332 10.76 10.28 21.91
C ALA A 332 11.72 11.41 22.40
N PRO A 333 11.41 12.10 23.51
CA PRO A 333 12.29 13.14 24.05
C PRO A 333 13.73 12.67 24.20
N GLY A 334 14.67 13.42 23.64
CA GLY A 334 16.11 13.13 23.68
C GLY A 334 16.62 12.13 22.64
N ALA A 335 15.74 11.44 21.89
CA ALA A 335 16.15 10.48 20.86
C ALA A 335 17.00 11.13 19.78
N ALA A 336 18.08 10.47 19.35
CA ALA A 336 18.98 10.99 18.32
C ALA A 336 18.26 11.27 16.98
N ALA A 337 17.25 10.47 16.65
CA ALA A 337 16.42 10.63 15.44
C ALA A 337 15.63 11.95 15.36
N THR A 338 15.52 12.71 16.46
CA THR A 338 14.96 14.07 16.47
C THR A 338 15.94 15.13 15.96
N ARG A 339 17.22 14.78 15.82
CA ARG A 339 18.31 15.70 15.48
C ARG A 339 19.21 15.20 14.35
N GLN A 340 19.24 13.90 14.11
CA GLN A 340 20.11 13.27 13.11
C GLN A 340 19.30 12.80 11.90
N PRO A 341 19.86 12.92 10.68
CA PRO A 341 19.21 12.45 9.45
C PRO A 341 19.22 10.92 9.36
N ILE A 342 18.37 10.37 8.49
CA ILE A 342 18.48 8.97 8.07
C ILE A 342 19.72 8.84 7.18
N GLN A 343 20.61 7.92 7.53
CA GLN A 343 21.81 7.65 6.76
C GLN A 343 21.77 6.21 6.24
N LEU A 344 21.73 6.11 4.91
CA LEU A 344 21.85 4.84 4.19
C LEU A 344 23.21 4.77 3.49
N ARG A 345 23.79 3.58 3.46
CA ARG A 345 24.95 3.25 2.63
C ARG A 345 24.60 2.08 1.73
N TYR A 346 24.78 2.30 0.44
CA TYR A 346 24.52 1.30 -0.61
C TYR A 346 25.80 0.61 -1.07
N ALA A 347 25.66 -0.61 -1.60
CA ALA A 347 26.76 -1.33 -2.21
C ALA A 347 27.31 -0.58 -3.45
N PRO A 348 28.62 -0.68 -3.73
CA PRO A 348 29.16 -0.24 -5.02
C PRO A 348 28.42 -0.89 -6.19
N GLY A 349 28.03 -0.09 -7.17
CA GLY A 349 27.32 -0.56 -8.37
C GLY A 349 25.79 -0.65 -8.24
N MET A 350 25.21 -0.33 -7.07
CA MET A 350 23.76 -0.17 -6.97
C MET A 350 23.31 1.03 -7.83
N PRO A 351 22.35 0.88 -8.76
CA PRO A 351 21.95 1.96 -9.65
C PRO A 351 21.44 3.19 -8.87
N PRO A 352 21.86 4.43 -9.22
CA PRO A 352 21.45 5.64 -8.50
C PRO A 352 19.93 5.80 -8.36
N GLU A 353 19.17 5.39 -9.37
CA GLU A 353 17.71 5.41 -9.39
C GLU A 353 17.06 4.45 -8.38
N GLN A 354 17.81 3.46 -7.87
CA GLN A 354 17.38 2.55 -6.81
C GLN A 354 17.87 2.99 -5.42
N GLN A 355 18.64 4.08 -5.35
CA GLN A 355 19.15 4.60 -4.09
C GLN A 355 18.25 5.71 -3.56
N MET A 356 17.74 5.52 -2.34
CA MET A 356 17.01 6.53 -1.61
C MET A 356 18.00 7.41 -0.83
N GLN A 357 18.05 8.68 -1.22
CA GLN A 357 18.91 9.68 -0.56
C GLN A 357 18.04 10.65 0.25
N PHE A 358 18.25 10.66 1.57
CA PHE A 358 17.58 11.56 2.49
C PHE A 358 18.31 12.90 2.57
N ARG A 359 17.56 13.97 2.84
CA ARG A 359 18.13 15.30 3.00
C ARG A 359 18.94 15.38 4.29
N PRO A 360 20.25 15.73 4.24
CA PRO A 360 21.11 15.71 5.42
C PRO A 360 20.73 16.76 6.47
N GLU A 361 20.02 17.82 6.08
CA GLU A 361 19.55 18.88 6.97
C GLU A 361 18.26 18.53 7.74
N LEU A 362 17.56 17.47 7.35
CA LEU A 362 16.31 17.06 7.99
C LEU A 362 16.55 15.89 8.97
N PRO A 363 15.99 15.94 10.19
CA PRO A 363 16.08 14.81 11.11
C PRO A 363 15.24 13.63 10.60
N ALA A 364 15.55 12.41 11.06
CA ALA A 364 14.80 11.21 10.67
C ALA A 364 13.31 11.30 10.99
N THR A 365 12.95 12.01 12.06
CA THR A 365 11.57 12.29 12.47
C THR A 365 10.78 13.20 11.53
N ALA A 366 11.45 13.90 10.60
CA ALA A 366 10.78 14.62 9.51
C ALA A 366 10.25 13.67 8.42
N TYR A 367 10.73 12.43 8.39
CA TYR A 367 10.31 11.41 7.42
C TYR A 367 9.32 10.43 8.06
N VAL A 368 9.62 9.92 9.25
CA VAL A 368 8.82 8.88 9.94
C VAL A 368 8.93 9.01 11.46
N GLN A 369 7.85 8.73 12.20
CA GLN A 369 7.83 8.87 13.66
C GLN A 369 8.13 7.56 14.40
N TYR A 370 7.89 6.42 13.74
CA TYR A 370 8.10 5.09 14.33
C TYR A 370 8.82 4.16 13.35
N LEU A 371 9.60 3.23 13.90
CA LEU A 371 10.11 2.07 13.17
C LEU A 371 9.53 0.78 13.72
N VAL A 372 9.32 -0.21 12.85
CA VAL A 372 9.13 -1.61 13.24
C VAL A 372 10.36 -2.38 12.76
N LEU A 373 11.27 -2.72 13.69
CA LEU A 373 12.40 -3.59 13.40
C LEU A 373 11.91 -5.04 13.35
N ILE A 374 11.94 -5.63 12.17
CA ILE A 374 11.56 -7.02 11.90
C ILE A 374 12.85 -7.85 11.78
N ARG A 375 12.99 -8.84 12.66
CA ARG A 375 14.14 -9.76 12.68
C ARG A 375 13.71 -11.18 12.40
N GLY A 376 14.43 -11.90 11.54
CA GLY A 376 14.17 -13.33 11.33
C GLY A 376 12.78 -13.63 10.75
N SER A 377 12.30 -12.82 9.82
CA SER A 377 11.08 -13.13 9.06
C SER A 377 11.42 -13.97 7.84
N GLY A 378 10.56 -14.94 7.52
CA GLY A 378 10.61 -15.65 6.24
C GLY A 378 10.12 -14.79 5.07
N PRO A 379 10.28 -15.30 3.83
CA PRO A 379 9.71 -14.68 2.64
C PRO A 379 8.19 -14.93 2.61
N VAL A 380 7.46 -14.09 1.88
CA VAL A 380 6.07 -14.41 1.51
C VAL A 380 6.01 -15.63 0.58
N THR A 381 4.88 -16.32 0.58
CA THR A 381 4.65 -17.48 -0.29
C THR A 381 3.89 -17.06 -1.55
N PRO A 382 4.39 -17.33 -2.77
CA PRO A 382 3.67 -16.96 -4.00
C PRO A 382 2.27 -17.57 -4.06
N LEU A 383 1.30 -16.78 -4.50
CA LEU A 383 -0.07 -17.23 -4.73
C LEU A 383 -0.13 -18.07 -6.02
N GLY A 384 -0.63 -19.30 -5.94
CA GLY A 384 -0.71 -20.21 -7.09
C GLY A 384 0.51 -21.11 -7.31
N ALA A 385 1.53 -21.05 -6.47
CA ALA A 385 2.57 -22.08 -6.43
C ALA A 385 1.98 -23.42 -5.94
N PRO A 386 2.42 -24.58 -6.47
CA PRO A 386 2.10 -25.87 -5.85
C PRO A 386 2.55 -25.83 -4.39
N ALA A 387 1.69 -26.25 -3.45
CA ALA A 387 2.09 -26.36 -2.06
C ALA A 387 3.34 -27.24 -1.98
N ALA A 388 4.46 -26.68 -1.52
CA ALA A 388 5.64 -27.48 -1.22
C ALA A 388 5.21 -28.54 -0.21
N ALA A 389 5.36 -29.81 -0.58
CA ALA A 389 5.05 -30.92 0.31
C ALA A 389 5.82 -30.69 1.61
N VAL A 390 5.10 -30.44 2.70
CA VAL A 390 5.66 -30.37 4.03
C VAL A 390 6.25 -31.75 4.28
N SER A 391 7.57 -31.86 4.12
CA SER A 391 8.35 -33.02 4.51
C SER A 391 8.23 -33.14 6.03
N SER A 392 7.21 -33.84 6.51
CA SER A 392 7.15 -34.37 7.85
C SER A 392 8.27 -35.39 7.98
N ARG A 393 9.45 -34.96 8.41
CA ARG A 393 10.40 -35.88 9.04
C ARG A 393 9.97 -36.00 10.50
N ARG A 394 9.40 -37.18 10.79
CA ARG A 394 9.34 -37.74 12.14
C ARG A 394 10.74 -38.07 12.62
#